data_AF-A0A847YA89-F1
#
_entry.id   AF-A0A847YA89-F1
#
_cell.length_a   1.000
_cell.length_b   1.000
_cell.length_c   1.000
_cell.angle_alpha   90.00
_cell.angle_beta   90.00
_cell.angle_gamma   90.00
#
_symmetry.space_group_name_H-M   'P 1'
#
loop_
_entity.id
_entity.type
_entity.pdbx_description
1 polymer ?
#
loop_
_entity_poly.entity_id
_entity_poly.type
_entity_poly.pdbx_seq_one_letter_code
_entity_poly.pdbx_strand_id
1 'polypeptide(L)'
;PTYLLRYKFRPGDVLQWRVTHRANVRTTVADVEEAAETNSISTKVWRIQEVRPDGSCVFEQSVRDVRMSQRLSGRNEVRFDSTSGDPPPVGFEGVAKTVGKPLARITLDTLGRVLHREQLVTEAFQTPGLLTVPLPEKPVAAGESWAFPYEVEVPLRAGTVKRIKVQQKFTLESVKSGLAEIGLKTVVLTPIDDPLVEVQLIQRINEGKVRFDIEAGRIVSQEMNLERSVVGFQGETSRLHYATRFEEEFVPGSFTAARPANTSQPE
;
A
#
# COMPACT_ATOMS: atom_id res chain seq x y z
N PRO A 1 24.34 8.73 17.51
CA PRO A 1 23.51 7.66 18.13
C PRO A 1 23.02 6.72 17.04
N THR A 2 22.91 5.42 17.33
CA THR A 2 22.28 4.43 16.45
C THR A 2 20.95 3.96 17.06
N TYR A 3 20.02 3.52 16.21
CA TYR A 3 18.66 3.17 16.59
C TYR A 3 18.28 1.80 16.04
N LEU A 4 17.80 0.92 16.90
CA LEU A 4 17.25 -0.37 16.50
C LEU A 4 15.76 -0.23 16.22
N LEU A 5 15.37 -0.34 14.96
CA LEU A 5 13.97 -0.23 14.53
C LEU A 5 13.35 -1.62 14.48
N ARG A 6 12.28 -1.85 15.25
CA ARG A 6 11.55 -3.14 15.26
C ARG A 6 10.07 -2.91 15.41
N TYR A 7 9.27 -3.68 14.67
CA TYR A 7 7.86 -3.78 14.94
C TYR A 7 7.63 -4.43 16.30
N LYS A 8 6.69 -3.88 17.07
CA LYS A 8 6.28 -4.38 18.36
C LYS A 8 4.76 -4.41 18.39
N PHE A 9 4.21 -5.61 18.53
CA PHE A 9 2.78 -5.83 18.61
C PHE A 9 2.46 -6.56 19.90
N ARG A 10 1.20 -6.46 20.34
CA ARG A 10 0.68 -7.20 21.48
C ARG A 10 -0.52 -8.04 21.01
N PRO A 11 -0.70 -9.25 21.56
CA PRO A 11 -1.90 -10.03 21.30
C PRO A 11 -3.16 -9.22 21.60
N GLY A 12 -4.13 -9.25 20.69
CA GLY A 12 -5.38 -8.49 20.82
C GLY A 12 -5.30 -7.03 20.38
N ASP A 13 -4.13 -6.50 20.00
CA ASP A 13 -4.02 -5.17 19.41
C ASP A 13 -4.91 -5.05 18.15
N VAL A 14 -5.57 -3.90 18.03
CA VAL A 14 -6.30 -3.51 16.82
C VAL A 14 -5.70 -2.22 16.31
N LEU A 15 -4.86 -2.32 15.29
CA LEU A 15 -4.23 -1.17 14.68
C LEU A 15 -5.10 -0.68 13.52
N GLN A 16 -5.31 0.63 13.46
CA GLN A 16 -6.09 1.26 12.41
C GLN A 16 -5.30 2.38 11.76
N TRP A 17 -5.41 2.49 10.44
CA TRP A 17 -4.87 3.62 9.71
C TRP A 17 -5.92 4.17 8.77
N ARG A 18 -6.04 5.50 8.74
CA ARG A 18 -6.76 6.19 7.68
C ARG A 18 -5.84 6.27 6.47
N VAL A 19 -6.30 5.76 5.35
CA VAL A 19 -5.58 5.77 4.08
C VAL A 19 -6.31 6.70 3.13
N THR A 20 -5.60 7.69 2.58
CA THR A 20 -6.08 8.52 1.48
C THR A 20 -5.22 8.23 0.27
N HIS A 21 -5.85 7.87 -0.85
CA HIS A 21 -5.17 7.64 -2.11
C HIS A 21 -5.85 8.46 -3.21
N ARG A 22 -5.06 9.21 -3.96
CA ARG A 22 -5.50 9.98 -5.12
C ARG A 22 -4.63 9.59 -6.31
N ALA A 23 -5.26 9.33 -7.44
CA ALA A 23 -4.57 9.09 -8.70
C ALA A 23 -5.22 9.90 -9.82
N ASN A 24 -4.39 10.55 -10.64
CA ASN A 24 -4.77 11.17 -11.90
C ASN A 24 -3.89 10.55 -12.98
N VAL A 25 -4.52 9.88 -13.94
CA VAL A 25 -3.86 9.26 -15.08
C VAL A 25 -4.42 9.89 -16.33
N ARG A 26 -3.56 10.44 -17.18
CA ARG A 26 -3.94 10.95 -18.50
C ARG A 26 -3.13 10.25 -19.56
N THR A 27 -3.82 9.71 -20.55
CA THR A 27 -3.23 8.97 -21.63
C THR A 27 -3.67 9.61 -22.94
N THR A 28 -2.71 9.98 -23.77
CA THR A 28 -2.95 10.46 -25.14
C THR A 28 -2.40 9.45 -26.11
N VAL A 29 -3.22 8.94 -27.02
CA VAL A 29 -2.79 8.07 -28.13
C VAL A 29 -3.50 8.54 -29.40
N ALA A 30 -2.73 8.80 -30.46
CA ALA A 30 -3.28 9.29 -31.74
C ALA A 30 -4.24 10.48 -31.57
N ASP A 31 -3.83 11.50 -30.81
CA ASP A 31 -4.58 12.72 -30.48
C ASP A 31 -5.89 12.54 -29.70
N VAL A 32 -6.18 11.31 -29.25
CA VAL A 32 -7.30 11.04 -28.34
C VAL A 32 -6.78 11.02 -26.90
N GLU A 33 -7.31 11.91 -26.06
CA GLU A 33 -7.00 11.97 -24.63
C GLU A 33 -8.08 11.24 -23.79
N GLU A 34 -7.61 10.29 -22.98
CA GLU A 34 -8.38 9.63 -21.94
C GLU A 34 -7.80 9.97 -20.58
N ALA A 35 -8.64 10.41 -19.65
CA ALA A 35 -8.28 10.75 -18.29
C ALA A 35 -9.08 9.90 -17.30
N ALA A 36 -8.41 9.46 -16.25
CA ALA A 36 -8.99 8.76 -15.12
C ALA A 36 -8.53 9.42 -13.82
N GLU A 37 -9.49 9.94 -13.06
CA GLU A 37 -9.27 10.47 -11.72
C GLU A 37 -9.93 9.55 -10.71
N THR A 38 -9.18 9.13 -9.70
CA THR A 38 -9.69 8.32 -8.60
C THR A 38 -9.29 8.92 -7.27
N ASN A 39 -10.23 8.94 -6.34
CA ASN A 39 -9.98 9.30 -4.96
C ASN A 39 -10.55 8.20 -4.07
N SER A 40 -9.81 7.79 -3.05
CA SER A 40 -10.26 6.84 -2.05
C SER A 40 -9.81 7.28 -0.67
N ILE A 41 -10.71 7.17 0.29
CA ILE A 41 -10.43 7.30 1.71
C ILE A 41 -10.94 6.02 2.35
N SER A 42 -10.06 5.27 3.02
CA SER A 42 -10.41 4.03 3.68
C SER A 42 -9.81 3.92 5.07
N THR A 43 -10.33 2.98 5.86
CA THR A 43 -9.74 2.61 7.14
C THR A 43 -9.14 1.21 7.06
N LYS A 44 -7.82 1.10 6.96
CA LYS A 44 -7.06 -0.16 7.06
C LYS A 44 -7.06 -0.63 8.51
N VAL A 45 -7.33 -1.91 8.75
CA VAL A 45 -7.32 -2.50 10.09
C VAL A 45 -6.47 -3.75 10.12
N TRP A 46 -5.57 -3.84 11.10
CA TRP A 46 -4.87 -5.08 11.47
C TRP A 46 -5.33 -5.51 12.85
N ARG A 47 -5.86 -6.73 12.95
CA ARG A 47 -6.21 -7.35 14.23
C ARG A 47 -5.17 -8.40 14.57
N ILE A 48 -4.35 -8.13 15.59
CA ILE A 48 -3.29 -9.04 16.03
C ILE A 48 -3.93 -10.21 16.76
N GLN A 49 -3.77 -11.40 16.20
CA GLN A 49 -4.29 -12.65 16.74
C GLN A 49 -3.30 -13.26 17.73
N GLU A 50 -2.02 -13.27 17.35
CA GLU A 50 -0.96 -13.92 18.10
C GLU A 50 0.34 -13.13 17.97
N VAL A 51 1.17 -13.16 19.01
CA VAL A 51 2.58 -12.76 18.96
C VAL A 51 3.40 -13.91 19.52
N ARG A 52 4.29 -14.45 18.70
CA ARG A 52 5.14 -15.60 19.01
C ARG A 52 6.36 -15.21 19.86
N PRO A 53 7.05 -16.17 20.50
CA PRO A 53 8.22 -15.87 21.33
C PRO A 53 9.38 -15.17 20.61
N ASP A 54 9.51 -15.35 19.29
CA ASP A 54 10.50 -14.65 18.44
C ASP A 54 10.09 -13.21 18.06
N GLY A 55 8.92 -12.76 18.52
CA GLY A 55 8.33 -11.46 18.23
C GLY A 55 7.58 -11.39 16.90
N SER A 56 7.56 -12.46 16.10
CA SER A 56 6.72 -12.51 14.90
C SER A 56 5.24 -12.51 15.30
N CYS A 57 4.40 -11.83 14.52
CA CYS A 57 2.98 -11.72 14.81
C CYS A 57 2.13 -12.33 13.70
N VAL A 58 0.99 -12.89 14.08
CA VAL A 58 -0.07 -13.32 13.16
C VAL A 58 -1.22 -12.33 13.31
N PHE A 59 -1.69 -11.77 12.20
CA PHE A 59 -2.80 -10.83 12.20
C PHE A 59 -3.72 -11.00 11.00
N GLU A 60 -4.95 -10.54 11.17
CA GLU A 60 -5.92 -10.42 10.08
C GLU A 60 -5.96 -8.99 9.57
N GLN A 61 -5.78 -8.84 8.26
CA GLN A 61 -5.92 -7.56 7.56
C GLN A 61 -7.35 -7.40 7.06
N SER A 62 -7.93 -6.22 7.25
CA SER A 62 -9.24 -5.85 6.72
C SER A 62 -9.32 -4.37 6.36
N VAL A 63 -10.38 -4.00 5.63
CA VAL A 63 -10.78 -2.61 5.39
C VAL A 63 -12.12 -2.39 6.08
N ARG A 64 -12.19 -1.50 7.07
CA ARG A 64 -13.41 -1.27 7.85
C ARG A 64 -14.46 -0.50 7.07
N ASP A 65 -14.04 0.56 6.40
CA ASP A 65 -14.88 1.46 5.62
C ASP A 65 -14.10 2.05 4.46
N VAL A 66 -14.82 2.50 3.43
CA VAL A 66 -14.26 3.18 2.27
C VAL A 66 -15.25 4.21 1.70
N ARG A 67 -14.70 5.35 1.28
CA ARG A 67 -15.35 6.35 0.44
C ARG A 67 -14.51 6.54 -0.82
N MET A 68 -15.11 6.32 -1.98
CA MET A 68 -14.43 6.40 -3.27
C MET A 68 -15.14 7.36 -4.21
N SER A 69 -14.38 8.01 -5.08
CA SER A 69 -14.91 8.63 -6.28
C SER A 69 -14.04 8.31 -7.49
N GLN A 70 -14.69 8.20 -8.64
CA GLN A 70 -14.04 7.96 -9.92
C GLN A 70 -14.66 8.87 -10.98
N ARG A 71 -13.80 9.50 -11.79
CA ARG A 71 -14.18 10.27 -12.97
C ARG A 71 -13.37 9.76 -14.16
N LEU A 72 -14.05 9.45 -15.25
CA LEU A 72 -13.46 9.01 -16.50
C LEU A 72 -13.83 10.01 -17.60
N SER A 73 -12.97 10.20 -18.60
CA SER A 73 -13.27 11.07 -19.76
C SER A 73 -14.64 10.79 -20.36
N GLY A 74 -15.42 11.86 -20.56
CA GLY A 74 -16.76 11.77 -21.14
C GLY A 74 -17.82 11.11 -20.25
N ARG A 75 -17.53 10.81 -18.98
CA ARG A 75 -18.47 10.22 -18.02
C ARG A 75 -18.66 11.10 -16.78
N ASN A 76 -19.84 11.01 -16.18
CA ASN A 76 -20.11 11.64 -14.90
C ASN A 76 -19.29 10.98 -13.77
N GLU A 77 -18.97 11.75 -12.73
CA GLU A 77 -18.33 11.22 -11.54
C GLU A 77 -19.26 10.22 -10.84
N VAL A 78 -18.72 9.04 -10.52
CA VAL A 78 -19.40 8.02 -9.72
C VAL A 78 -18.77 8.02 -8.33
N ARG A 79 -19.61 7.91 -7.30
CA ARG A 79 -19.19 7.90 -5.89
C ARG A 79 -19.74 6.66 -5.18
N PHE A 80 -18.96 6.12 -4.27
CA PHE A 80 -19.35 5.01 -3.43
C PHE A 80 -18.95 5.29 -1.98
N ASP A 81 -19.87 5.08 -1.05
CA ASP A 81 -19.64 5.13 0.39
C ASP A 81 -20.14 3.83 1.02
N SER A 82 -19.23 3.02 1.58
CA SER A 82 -19.62 1.74 2.17
C SER A 82 -20.45 1.86 3.44
N THR A 83 -20.61 3.08 3.98
CA THR A 83 -21.35 3.36 5.22
C THR A 83 -22.75 3.92 4.97
N SER A 84 -23.11 4.28 3.72
CA SER A 84 -24.42 4.88 3.43
C SER A 84 -25.58 3.89 3.46
N GLY A 85 -25.30 2.59 3.27
CA GLY A 85 -26.31 1.54 3.12
C GLY A 85 -26.90 1.43 1.71
N ASP A 86 -26.51 2.31 0.80
CA ASP A 86 -26.94 2.26 -0.60
C ASP A 86 -26.30 1.08 -1.34
N PRO A 87 -26.97 0.52 -2.37
CA PRO A 87 -26.35 -0.47 -3.23
C PRO A 87 -25.10 0.12 -3.92
N PRO A 88 -24.01 -0.65 -4.06
CA PRO A 88 -22.80 -0.15 -4.71
C PRO A 88 -23.10 0.17 -6.19
N PRO A 89 -22.62 1.31 -6.71
CA PRO A 89 -22.74 1.61 -8.12
C PRO A 89 -21.82 0.71 -8.96
N VAL A 90 -22.11 0.65 -10.26
CA VAL A 90 -21.36 -0.17 -11.23
C VAL A 90 -19.86 0.13 -11.13
N GLY A 91 -19.06 -0.92 -10.97
CA GLY A 91 -17.60 -0.84 -10.84
C GLY A 91 -17.09 -0.88 -9.39
N PHE A 92 -17.97 -0.78 -8.39
CA PHE A 92 -17.61 -0.84 -6.97
C PHE A 92 -18.09 -2.10 -6.25
N GLU A 93 -18.74 -3.04 -6.94
CA GLU A 93 -19.29 -4.26 -6.36
C GLU A 93 -18.20 -5.13 -5.71
N GLY A 94 -17.02 -5.22 -6.35
CA GLY A 94 -15.89 -5.95 -5.80
C GLY A 94 -15.41 -5.36 -4.47
N VAL A 95 -15.33 -4.03 -4.38
CA VAL A 95 -14.97 -3.33 -3.15
C VAL A 95 -16.03 -3.57 -2.08
N ALA A 96 -17.30 -3.36 -2.39
CA ALA A 96 -18.41 -3.55 -1.45
C ALA A 96 -18.48 -4.97 -0.87
N LYS A 97 -18.12 -6.00 -1.66
CA LYS A 97 -18.06 -7.40 -1.19
C LYS A 97 -16.96 -7.67 -0.18
N THR A 98 -15.94 -6.82 -0.09
CA THR A 98 -14.72 -7.04 0.72
C THR A 98 -14.68 -6.21 2.00
N VAL A 99 -15.31 -5.02 2.01
CA VAL A 99 -15.36 -4.14 3.18
C VAL A 99 -15.99 -4.86 4.39
N GLY A 100 -15.39 -4.67 5.56
CA GLY A 100 -15.81 -5.28 6.83
C GLY A 100 -15.39 -6.73 7.03
N LYS A 101 -14.71 -7.36 6.06
CA LYS A 101 -14.29 -8.76 6.14
C LYS A 101 -12.77 -8.90 6.35
N PRO A 102 -12.31 -9.94 7.07
CA PRO A 102 -10.91 -10.36 7.02
C PRO A 102 -10.53 -10.75 5.58
N LEU A 103 -9.55 -10.06 5.00
CA LEU A 103 -9.12 -10.25 3.61
C LEU A 103 -7.97 -11.25 3.51
N ALA A 104 -7.04 -11.18 4.46
CA ALA A 104 -5.88 -12.04 4.52
C ALA A 104 -5.44 -12.25 5.97
N ARG A 105 -4.88 -13.42 6.24
CA ARG A 105 -4.13 -13.72 7.46
C ARG A 105 -2.65 -13.71 7.14
N ILE A 106 -1.89 -12.91 7.88
CA ILE A 106 -0.48 -12.63 7.58
C ILE A 106 0.35 -12.93 8.81
N THR A 107 1.47 -13.61 8.61
CA THR A 107 2.55 -13.74 9.59
C THR A 107 3.67 -12.76 9.20
N LEU A 108 4.05 -11.88 10.13
CA LEU A 108 5.04 -10.82 9.93
C LEU A 108 6.12 -10.92 11.01
N ASP A 109 7.38 -10.81 10.64
CA ASP A 109 8.47 -10.74 11.62
C ASP A 109 8.65 -9.32 12.21
N THR A 110 9.56 -9.18 13.17
CA THR A 110 9.87 -7.89 13.81
C THR A 110 10.57 -6.89 12.88
N LEU A 111 11.03 -7.33 11.71
CA LEU A 111 11.62 -6.50 10.66
C LEU A 111 10.59 -6.06 9.63
N GLY A 112 9.33 -6.50 9.72
CA GLY A 112 8.30 -6.17 8.73
C GLY A 112 8.35 -7.05 7.48
N ARG A 113 9.04 -8.20 7.52
CA ARG A 113 9.05 -9.18 6.43
C ARG A 113 7.86 -10.11 6.58
N VAL A 114 7.15 -10.35 5.48
CA VAL A 114 6.04 -11.30 5.45
C VAL A 114 6.61 -12.71 5.40
N LEU A 115 6.41 -13.48 6.47
CA LEU A 115 6.84 -14.88 6.57
C LEU A 115 5.82 -15.83 5.93
N HIS A 116 4.54 -15.50 6.07
CA HIS A 116 3.45 -16.28 5.49
C HIS A 116 2.25 -15.38 5.20
N ARG A 117 1.51 -15.72 4.15
CA ARG A 117 0.28 -15.02 3.76
C ARG A 117 -0.75 -16.01 3.25
N GLU A 118 -1.88 -16.07 3.95
CA GLU A 118 -3.08 -16.79 3.57
C GLU A 118 -4.11 -15.78 3.07
N GLN A 119 -4.57 -15.93 1.83
CA GLN A 119 -5.61 -15.08 1.27
C GLN A 119 -6.98 -15.67 1.63
N LEU A 120 -7.81 -14.91 2.36
CA LEU A 120 -9.12 -15.37 2.84
C LEU A 120 -10.25 -14.98 1.87
N VAL A 121 -10.07 -13.89 1.12
CA VAL A 121 -11.00 -13.43 0.09
C VAL A 121 -10.26 -13.27 -1.22
N THR A 122 -10.57 -14.11 -2.21
CA THR A 122 -9.83 -14.20 -3.48
C THR A 122 -9.99 -12.92 -4.32
N GLU A 123 -11.15 -12.29 -4.26
CA GLU A 123 -11.49 -11.07 -5.01
C GLU A 123 -10.95 -9.78 -4.35
N ALA A 124 -10.33 -9.90 -3.18
CA ALA A 124 -9.78 -8.73 -2.49
C ALA A 124 -8.60 -8.17 -3.25
N PHE A 125 -8.79 -6.96 -3.80
CA PHE A 125 -7.74 -6.20 -4.47
C PHE A 125 -6.49 -6.12 -3.60
N GLN A 126 -5.38 -6.57 -4.17
CA GLN A 126 -4.06 -6.39 -3.58
C GLN A 126 -3.47 -5.11 -4.13
N THR A 127 -3.24 -4.13 -3.26
CA THR A 127 -2.47 -2.94 -3.64
C THR A 127 -1.05 -3.40 -4.00
N PRO A 128 -0.56 -3.11 -5.21
CA PRO A 128 0.83 -3.36 -5.56
C PRO A 128 1.72 -2.54 -4.63
N GLY A 129 2.68 -3.18 -3.96
CA GLY A 129 3.60 -2.49 -3.05
C GLY A 129 3.91 -3.28 -1.80
N LEU A 130 4.58 -2.61 -0.86
CA LEU A 130 4.88 -3.18 0.44
C LEU A 130 3.64 -3.17 1.34
N LEU A 131 3.42 -4.28 2.06
CA LEU A 131 2.45 -4.32 3.15
C LEU A 131 2.82 -3.33 4.28
N THR A 132 4.13 -3.19 4.53
CA THR A 132 4.73 -2.34 5.55
C THR A 132 6.20 -2.08 5.23
N VAL A 133 6.83 -1.13 5.92
CA VAL A 133 8.26 -0.81 5.71
C VAL A 133 9.15 -1.91 6.27
N PRO A 134 10.01 -2.54 5.46
CA PRO A 134 11.01 -3.46 5.97
C PRO A 134 12.13 -2.68 6.69
N LEU A 135 12.46 -3.11 7.90
CA LEU A 135 13.38 -2.46 8.83
C LEU A 135 14.78 -3.10 8.77
N PRO A 136 15.85 -2.36 9.13
CA PRO A 136 17.21 -2.87 9.06
C PRO A 136 17.50 -3.90 10.15
N GLU A 137 18.28 -4.94 9.83
CA GLU A 137 18.67 -5.96 10.80
C GLU A 137 19.56 -5.41 11.92
N LYS A 138 20.40 -4.43 11.61
CA LYS A 138 21.32 -3.80 12.57
C LYS A 138 20.80 -2.41 12.97
N PRO A 139 21.20 -1.89 14.15
CA PRO A 139 20.96 -0.51 14.50
C PRO A 139 21.50 0.44 13.42
N VAL A 140 20.77 1.51 13.14
CA VAL A 140 21.06 2.47 12.07
C VAL A 140 21.18 3.88 12.65
N ALA A 141 22.18 4.65 12.22
CA ALA A 141 22.33 6.07 12.57
C ALA A 141 21.55 6.99 11.61
N ALA A 142 21.26 8.22 12.03
CA ALA A 142 20.73 9.22 11.12
C ALA A 142 21.73 9.47 9.96
N GLY A 143 21.21 9.51 8.73
CA GLY A 143 21.97 9.59 7.48
C GLY A 143 22.31 8.23 6.86
N GLU A 144 22.22 7.12 7.61
CA GLU A 144 22.49 5.79 7.07
C GLU A 144 21.30 5.22 6.30
N SER A 145 21.61 4.38 5.31
CA SER A 145 20.63 3.74 4.44
C SER A 145 20.71 2.22 4.51
N TRP A 146 19.58 1.57 4.24
CA TRP A 146 19.48 0.15 3.97
C TRP A 146 18.59 -0.06 2.74
N ALA A 147 18.59 -1.27 2.19
CA ALA A 147 17.86 -1.53 0.96
C ALA A 147 17.35 -2.96 0.85
N PHE A 148 16.27 -3.09 0.06
CA PHE A 148 15.64 -4.36 -0.24
C PHE A 148 15.50 -4.52 -1.76
N PRO A 149 16.31 -5.39 -2.38
CA PRO A 149 16.18 -5.71 -3.79
C PRO A 149 14.97 -6.62 -4.01
N TYR A 150 14.32 -6.46 -5.16
CA TYR A 150 13.27 -7.36 -5.65
C TYR A 150 13.22 -7.28 -7.18
N GLU A 151 12.57 -8.26 -7.80
CA GLU A 151 12.40 -8.29 -9.25
C GLU A 151 10.94 -8.03 -9.63
N VAL A 152 10.76 -7.27 -10.70
CA VAL A 152 9.46 -7.05 -11.33
C VAL A 152 9.50 -7.73 -12.70
N GLU A 153 8.54 -8.63 -12.92
CA GLU A 153 8.35 -9.25 -14.23
C GLU A 153 7.44 -8.36 -15.08
N VAL A 154 7.96 -7.93 -16.23
CA VAL A 154 7.27 -7.04 -17.16
C VAL A 154 7.09 -7.77 -18.50
N PRO A 155 5.84 -8.01 -18.95
CA PRO A 155 5.60 -8.56 -20.28
C PRO A 155 6.01 -7.57 -21.38
N LEU A 156 6.66 -8.11 -22.42
CA LEU A 156 7.07 -7.40 -23.62
C LEU A 156 6.10 -7.69 -24.78
N ARG A 157 6.09 -6.82 -25.81
CA ARG A 157 5.24 -6.99 -27.00
C ARG A 157 5.50 -8.30 -27.75
N ALA A 158 6.72 -8.81 -27.70
CA ALA A 158 7.12 -10.06 -28.35
C ALA A 158 6.59 -11.32 -27.61
N GLY A 159 5.78 -11.16 -26.55
CA GLY A 159 5.29 -12.26 -25.72
C GLY A 159 6.30 -12.79 -24.71
N THR A 160 7.50 -12.23 -24.65
CA THR A 160 8.54 -12.56 -23.66
C THR A 160 8.36 -11.73 -22.38
N VAL A 161 8.98 -12.17 -21.28
CA VAL A 161 8.98 -11.45 -20.00
C VAL A 161 10.38 -10.90 -19.73
N LYS A 162 10.48 -9.59 -19.46
CA LYS A 162 11.70 -8.95 -18.99
C LYS A 162 11.68 -8.91 -17.46
N ARG A 163 12.73 -9.43 -16.83
CA ARG A 163 12.95 -9.28 -15.39
C ARG A 163 13.68 -7.98 -15.11
N ILE A 164 13.03 -7.09 -14.38
CA ILE A 164 13.56 -5.78 -14.00
C ILE A 164 14.01 -5.86 -12.55
N LYS A 165 15.31 -5.66 -12.33
CA LYS A 165 15.87 -5.54 -10.98
C LYS A 165 15.54 -4.17 -10.44
N VAL A 166 14.87 -4.16 -9.29
CA VAL A 166 14.47 -2.97 -8.57
C VAL A 166 14.97 -3.06 -7.14
N GLN A 167 15.18 -1.91 -6.52
CA GLN A 167 15.60 -1.83 -5.13
C GLN A 167 14.81 -0.74 -4.42
N GLN A 168 14.22 -1.06 -3.28
CA GLN A 168 13.74 -0.04 -2.36
C GLN A 168 14.89 0.38 -1.46
N LYS A 169 15.24 1.66 -1.49
CA LYS A 169 16.22 2.26 -0.61
C LYS A 169 15.49 3.04 0.47
N PHE A 170 15.90 2.80 1.70
CA PHE A 170 15.43 3.48 2.89
C PHE A 170 16.59 4.23 3.53
N THR A 171 16.33 5.41 4.09
CA THR A 171 17.33 6.20 4.80
C THR A 171 16.71 6.69 6.10
N LEU A 172 17.40 6.49 7.23
CA LEU A 172 16.98 7.14 8.47
C LEU A 172 17.35 8.62 8.39
N GLU A 173 16.40 9.49 8.10
CA GLU A 173 16.68 10.92 7.92
C GLU A 173 16.93 11.61 9.26
N SER A 174 16.08 11.32 10.25
CA SER A 174 16.26 11.85 11.61
C SER A 174 15.50 11.03 12.65
N VAL A 175 15.85 11.22 13.92
CA VAL A 175 15.06 10.75 15.06
C VAL A 175 14.84 11.92 16.01
N LYS A 176 13.57 12.23 16.31
CA LYS A 176 13.19 13.31 17.23
C LYS A 176 12.13 12.77 18.19
N SER A 177 12.39 12.88 19.49
CA SER A 177 11.46 12.43 20.54
C SER A 177 10.95 11.00 20.35
N GLY A 178 11.83 10.06 19.97
CA GLY A 178 11.46 8.65 19.73
C GLY A 178 10.78 8.37 18.39
N LEU A 179 10.52 9.39 17.57
CA LEU A 179 9.95 9.25 16.23
C LEU A 179 11.05 9.29 15.17
N ALA A 180 11.20 8.18 14.43
CA ALA A 180 12.10 8.07 13.29
C ALA A 180 11.41 8.57 12.01
N GLU A 181 12.05 9.50 11.30
CA GLU A 181 11.69 9.88 9.94
C GLU A 181 12.56 9.09 8.96
N ILE A 182 11.91 8.29 8.12
CA ILE A 182 12.56 7.37 7.17
C ILE A 182 12.17 7.79 5.76
N GLY A 183 13.15 8.20 4.95
CA GLY A 183 12.97 8.42 3.53
C GLY A 183 12.90 7.08 2.79
N LEU A 184 11.99 6.98 1.82
CA LEU A 184 11.81 5.82 0.96
C LEU A 184 11.95 6.24 -0.50
N LYS A 185 12.72 5.47 -1.27
CA LYS A 185 12.82 5.63 -2.72
C LYS A 185 12.95 4.30 -3.43
N THR A 186 12.25 4.15 -4.54
CA THR A 186 12.42 3.02 -5.46
C THR A 186 13.47 3.36 -6.51
N VAL A 187 14.46 2.49 -6.67
CA VAL A 187 15.56 2.61 -7.63
C VAL A 187 15.47 1.46 -8.61
N VAL A 188 15.30 1.77 -9.90
CA VAL A 188 15.34 0.78 -10.97
C VAL A 188 16.81 0.56 -11.34
N LEU A 189 17.30 -0.69 -11.21
CA LEU A 189 18.70 -1.04 -11.45
C LEU A 189 18.93 -1.56 -12.87
N THR A 190 17.91 -2.16 -13.49
CA THR A 190 17.97 -2.59 -14.89
C THR A 190 17.69 -1.40 -15.83
N PRO A 191 18.55 -1.11 -16.81
CA PRO A 191 18.28 -0.08 -17.82
C PRO A 191 16.94 -0.31 -18.55
N ILE A 192 16.19 0.79 -18.72
CA ILE A 192 14.88 0.82 -19.37
C ILE A 192 14.97 1.72 -20.59
N ASP A 193 15.02 1.12 -21.77
CA ASP A 193 15.08 1.83 -23.06
C ASP A 193 13.75 1.76 -23.82
N ASP A 194 12.81 0.94 -23.37
CA ASP A 194 11.48 0.79 -23.96
C ASP A 194 10.44 1.55 -23.12
N PRO A 195 9.80 2.61 -23.65
CA PRO A 195 8.79 3.38 -22.93
C PRO A 195 7.58 2.54 -22.48
N LEU A 196 7.26 1.44 -23.18
CA LEU A 196 6.19 0.54 -22.73
C LEU A 196 6.56 -0.20 -21.43
N VAL A 197 7.84 -0.53 -21.26
CA VAL A 197 8.33 -1.09 -19.99
C VAL A 197 8.28 -0.04 -18.89
N GLU A 198 8.62 1.21 -19.20
CA GLU A 198 8.56 2.32 -18.24
C GLU A 198 7.12 2.56 -17.73
N VAL A 199 6.13 2.60 -18.63
CA VAL A 199 4.70 2.73 -18.26
C VAL A 199 4.26 1.61 -17.33
N GLN A 200 4.71 0.38 -17.54
CA GLN A 200 4.33 -0.75 -16.68
C GLN A 200 5.00 -0.69 -15.30
N LEU A 201 6.17 -0.06 -15.20
CA LEU A 201 6.92 0.08 -13.95
C LEU A 201 6.45 1.27 -13.10
N ILE A 202 5.87 2.31 -13.71
CA ILE A 202 5.52 3.58 -13.06
C ILE A 202 4.72 3.37 -11.76
N GLN A 203 3.78 2.42 -11.75
CA GLN A 203 2.93 2.10 -10.60
C GLN A 203 3.67 1.39 -9.46
N ARG A 204 4.89 0.90 -9.71
CA ARG A 204 5.77 0.27 -8.72
C ARG A 204 6.77 1.25 -8.11
N ILE A 205 6.89 2.45 -8.67
CA ILE A 205 7.82 3.47 -8.19
C ILE A 205 7.18 4.20 -7.01
N ASN A 206 7.83 4.14 -5.86
CA ASN A 206 7.45 4.86 -4.66
C ASN A 206 8.59 5.79 -4.23
N GLU A 207 8.25 7.03 -3.92
CA GLU A 207 9.14 8.02 -3.32
C GLU A 207 8.36 8.78 -2.25
N GLY A 208 8.91 8.88 -1.05
CA GLY A 208 8.14 9.39 0.08
C GLY A 208 8.82 9.27 1.43
N LYS A 209 8.02 9.47 2.48
CA LYS A 209 8.47 9.49 3.88
C LYS A 209 7.59 8.63 4.75
N VAL A 210 8.21 7.99 5.74
CA VAL A 210 7.55 7.19 6.76
C VAL A 210 7.95 7.74 8.13
N ARG A 211 6.96 7.90 9.02
CA ARG A 211 7.21 8.18 10.44
C ARG A 211 6.97 6.92 11.24
N PHE A 212 7.98 6.49 11.98
CA PHE A 212 7.97 5.27 12.76
C PHE A 212 8.20 5.58 14.24
N ASP A 213 7.27 5.16 15.10
CA ASP A 213 7.41 5.25 16.55
C ASP A 213 8.30 4.10 17.04
N ILE A 214 9.51 4.43 17.50
CA ILE A 214 10.51 3.44 17.93
C ILE A 214 10.07 2.72 19.21
N GLU A 215 9.43 3.45 20.13
CA GLU A 215 9.00 2.89 21.40
C GLU A 215 7.83 1.93 21.18
N ALA A 216 6.79 2.41 20.51
CA ALA A 216 5.59 1.63 20.21
C ALA A 216 5.82 0.56 19.13
N GLY A 217 6.89 0.68 18.33
CA GLY A 217 7.26 -0.27 17.28
C GLY A 217 6.22 -0.34 16.16
N ARG A 218 5.74 0.81 15.67
CA ARG A 218 4.73 0.87 14.60
C ARG A 218 4.88 2.12 13.73
N ILE A 219 4.34 2.03 12.52
CA ILE A 219 4.20 3.18 11.63
C ILE A 219 3.11 4.10 12.17
N VAL A 220 3.46 5.38 12.34
CA VAL A 220 2.53 6.46 12.69
C VAL A 220 1.96 7.08 11.43
N SER A 221 2.78 7.31 10.41
CA SER A 221 2.29 7.83 9.13
C SER A 221 3.19 7.45 7.97
N GLN A 222 2.64 7.49 6.76
CA GLN A 222 3.37 7.41 5.50
C GLN A 222 2.81 8.40 4.51
N GLU A 223 3.68 8.97 3.69
CA GLU A 223 3.30 9.78 2.55
C GLU A 223 4.14 9.36 1.35
N MET A 224 3.51 9.11 0.22
CA MET A 224 4.18 8.82 -1.05
C MET A 224 3.57 9.69 -2.14
N ASN A 225 4.41 10.32 -2.93
CA ASN A 225 3.99 11.15 -4.04
C ASN A 225 4.79 10.76 -5.28
N LEU A 226 4.10 10.59 -6.40
CA LEU A 226 4.73 10.32 -7.68
C LEU A 226 4.07 11.17 -8.74
N GLU A 227 4.89 11.88 -9.51
CA GLU A 227 4.47 12.51 -10.76
C GLU A 227 5.51 12.22 -11.83
N ARG A 228 5.05 11.61 -12.93
CA ARG A 228 5.91 11.13 -14.01
C ARG A 228 5.15 11.21 -15.34
N SER A 229 5.91 11.39 -16.41
CA SER A 229 5.39 11.37 -17.78
C SER A 229 6.23 10.45 -18.64
N VAL A 230 5.58 9.68 -19.50
CA VAL A 230 6.23 8.79 -20.47
C VAL A 230 5.72 9.11 -21.87
N VAL A 231 6.62 9.13 -22.85
CA VAL A 231 6.29 9.43 -24.25
C VAL A 231 6.71 8.24 -25.12
N GLY A 232 5.96 7.94 -26.18
CA GLY A 232 6.37 6.95 -27.17
C GLY A 232 6.01 5.50 -26.86
N PHE A 233 5.25 5.23 -25.78
CA PHE A 233 4.91 3.86 -25.35
C PHE A 233 3.93 3.13 -26.28
N GLN A 234 3.20 3.85 -27.13
CA GLN A 234 2.27 3.36 -28.14
C GLN A 234 2.30 4.24 -29.41
N GLY A 235 3.50 4.39 -30.00
CA GLY A 235 3.75 5.26 -31.17
C GLY A 235 4.30 6.62 -30.77
N GLU A 236 4.95 7.33 -31.70
CA GLU A 236 5.77 8.52 -31.42
C GLU A 236 5.01 9.67 -30.74
N THR A 237 3.71 9.79 -30.98
CA THR A 237 2.85 10.84 -30.40
C THR A 237 2.18 10.45 -29.10
N SER A 238 2.33 9.19 -28.65
CA SER A 238 1.69 8.73 -27.41
C SER A 238 2.31 9.35 -26.16
N ARG A 239 1.49 9.70 -25.18
CA ARG A 239 1.91 10.30 -23.92
C ARG A 239 1.10 9.73 -22.76
N LEU A 240 1.76 9.45 -21.65
CA LEU A 240 1.16 9.11 -20.37
C LEU A 240 1.62 10.15 -19.36
N HIS A 241 0.70 10.73 -18.61
CA HIS A 241 0.96 11.45 -17.36
C HIS A 241 0.34 10.65 -16.21
N TYR A 242 1.15 10.34 -15.21
CA TYR A 242 0.75 9.56 -14.05
C TYR A 242 1.12 10.33 -12.78
N ALA A 243 0.10 10.77 -12.05
CA ALA A 243 0.23 11.45 -10.79
C ALA A 243 -0.51 10.70 -9.68
N THR A 244 0.18 10.40 -8.58
CA THR A 244 -0.42 9.77 -7.41
C THR A 244 0.04 10.44 -6.12
N ARG A 245 -0.87 10.47 -5.15
CA ARG A 245 -0.62 10.87 -3.78
C ARG A 245 -1.25 9.84 -2.86
N PHE A 246 -0.43 9.27 -2.01
CA PHE A 246 -0.81 8.30 -0.99
C PHE A 246 -0.44 8.86 0.38
N GLU A 247 -1.40 8.84 1.30
CA GLU A 247 -1.20 9.20 2.69
C GLU A 247 -1.81 8.11 3.57
N GLU A 248 -1.08 7.72 4.59
CA GLU A 248 -1.54 6.81 5.63
C GLU A 248 -1.24 7.40 6.99
N GLU A 249 -2.22 7.42 7.89
CA GLU A 249 -2.06 7.95 9.24
C GLU A 249 -2.69 7.01 10.26
N PHE A 250 -1.93 6.68 11.31
CA PHE A 250 -2.39 5.84 12.41
C PHE A 250 -3.51 6.55 13.18
N VAL A 251 -4.59 5.82 13.44
CA VAL A 251 -5.74 6.31 14.20
C VAL A 251 -5.64 5.80 15.64
N PRO A 252 -5.36 6.65 16.64
CA PRO A 252 -5.30 6.22 18.04
C PRO A 252 -6.69 5.82 18.56
N GLY A 253 -6.77 4.73 19.32
CA GLY A 253 -7.99 4.33 20.02
C GLY A 253 -8.06 2.83 20.35
N SER A 254 -8.53 2.48 21.55
CA SER A 254 -8.79 1.11 21.98
C SER A 254 -10.14 0.63 21.47
N PHE A 255 -10.14 -0.27 20.49
CA PHE A 255 -11.35 -0.99 20.12
C PHE A 255 -11.26 -2.41 20.66
N THR A 256 -11.90 -2.63 21.81
CA THR A 256 -12.27 -3.98 22.25
C THR A 256 -13.05 -4.64 21.13
N ALA A 257 -12.59 -5.80 20.67
CA ALA A 257 -13.34 -6.60 19.71
C ALA A 257 -14.77 -6.80 20.26
N ALA A 258 -15.78 -6.40 19.49
CA ALA A 258 -17.15 -6.78 19.81
C ALA A 258 -17.20 -8.32 19.85
N ARG A 259 -17.59 -8.84 21.01
CA ARG A 259 -17.77 -10.26 21.28
C ARG A 259 -18.72 -10.83 20.20
N PRO A 260 -18.41 -11.97 19.56
CA PRO A 260 -19.35 -12.57 18.61
C PRO A 260 -20.68 -12.81 19.32
N ALA A 261 -21.76 -12.42 18.66
CA ALA A 261 -23.12 -12.64 19.16
C ALA A 261 -23.30 -14.15 19.40
N ASN A 262 -23.66 -14.52 20.63
CA ASN A 262 -24.10 -15.87 20.95
C ASN A 262 -25.27 -16.21 20.04
N THR A 263 -25.07 -17.15 19.13
CA THR A 263 -26.14 -17.80 18.39
C THR A 263 -26.97 -18.61 19.39
N SER A 264 -28.12 -18.08 19.77
CA SER A 264 -29.17 -18.84 20.44
C SER A 264 -29.64 -19.92 19.47
N GLN A 265 -29.44 -21.19 19.83
CA GLN A 265 -30.15 -22.31 19.20
C GLN A 265 -31.60 -22.31 19.71
N PRO A 266 -32.60 -22.53 18.84
CA PRO A 266 -33.95 -22.83 19.30
C PRO A 266 -34.07 -24.33 19.62
N GLU A 267 -34.73 -24.64 20.74
CA GLU A 267 -35.41 -25.93 20.99
C GLU A 267 -36.64 -26.07 20.10
#